data_AF-A0A7X7MN67-F1
#
_entry.id   AF-A0A7X7MN67-F1
#
_cell.length_a   1.000
_cell.length_b   1.000
_cell.length_c   1.000
_cell.angle_alpha   90.00
_cell.angle_beta   90.00
_cell.angle_gamma   90.00
#
_symmetry.space_group_name_H-M   'P 1'
#
loop_
_entity.id
_entity.type
_entity.pdbx_description
1 polymer ?
#
loop_
_entity_poly.entity_id
_entity_poly.type
_entity_poly.pdbx_seq_one_letter_code
_entity_poly.pdbx_strand_id
1 'polypeptide(L)'
;GGSLTLGRGGIEIPGPAATRYNRIRVPVTLADDQFITLTNGYVYFEQPVSDGGNGFGLTVCNPSRSVSAVIPQNQNAYSGKTVLKNRSVFYIRGSGDVLGSTAGDTLVENGSYLYIDTQSETTGLTIAEPLVLDGDATLGYVGTLQNVKGTNVLTGPIAGLNNSVRIRSSTAGATLDITGGIAADASAAGCILATDGGGTVTLREKPVYAHAFYANGKSGGMVVIAATGNVARTFYMNANVRIGAQEAFEYLGNLILGGDGRIANVDLNGYDLTVRRSLSTHAVSTNSVIFSAAPATLTVDQTINTTYGGSFAGAVSLVKRGAGTLTLTNEMDRGTTTSGGVTVKAGTLTVAGDYGSLGTACTNITVEGTGTLALEGASASMLSDDATVRLAPAGAGSAKISLAAGIDETVGWFFFGGEPMYPGTYGATGSGAEYVDDTRFAGNGVLRVLHGKAKGTLIRVH
;
A
#
# COMPACT_ATOMS: atom_id res chain seq x y z
N GLY A 1 19.12 22.08 42.18
CA GLY A 1 20.43 22.15 41.50
C GLY A 1 21.26 20.98 41.99
N GLY A 2 21.71 20.13 41.08
CA GLY A 2 22.40 18.87 41.36
C GLY A 2 22.25 17.93 40.16
N SER A 3 23.14 16.95 40.03
CA SER A 3 23.04 15.85 39.06
C SER A 3 22.92 14.52 39.82
N LEU A 4 22.33 13.52 39.18
CA LEU A 4 22.24 12.16 39.69
C LEU A 4 23.13 11.24 38.85
N THR A 5 24.08 10.56 39.50
CA THR A 5 24.86 9.49 38.85
C THR A 5 24.27 8.14 39.21
N LEU A 6 23.87 7.37 38.21
CA LEU A 6 23.36 6.02 38.39
C LEU A 6 24.49 5.03 38.17
N GLY A 7 24.89 4.33 39.24
CA GLY A 7 25.90 3.29 39.22
C GLY A 7 25.31 1.90 38.96
N ARG A 8 26.01 0.87 39.47
CA ARG A 8 25.53 -0.52 39.41
C ARG A 8 24.23 -0.71 40.19
N GLY A 9 23.26 -1.41 39.59
CA GLY A 9 22.03 -1.84 40.26
C GLY A 9 20.73 -1.32 39.63
N GLY A 10 20.79 -0.38 38.68
CA GLY A 10 19.60 0.10 37.98
C GLY A 10 18.68 1.00 38.83
N ILE A 11 17.53 1.33 38.26
CA ILE A 11 16.40 1.95 38.97
C ILE A 11 15.36 0.85 39.20
N GLU A 12 15.30 0.35 40.42
CA GLU A 12 14.23 -0.52 40.87
C GLU A 12 13.24 0.29 41.71
N ILE A 13 11.96 0.28 41.33
CA ILE A 13 10.90 0.87 42.14
C ILE A 13 9.90 -0.24 42.50
N PRO A 14 10.16 -1.00 43.58
CA PRO A 14 9.25 -2.02 44.07
C PRO A 14 8.00 -1.34 44.69
N GLY A 15 6.79 -1.82 44.40
CA GLY A 15 5.57 -1.24 44.98
C GLY A 15 4.26 -1.91 44.56
N PRO A 16 3.17 -1.80 45.35
CA PRO A 16 1.98 -2.66 45.26
C PRO A 16 1.03 -2.23 44.12
N ALA A 17 -0.08 -2.96 43.95
CA ALA A 17 -1.04 -2.94 42.83
C ALA A 17 -1.58 -1.58 42.29
N ALA A 18 -1.23 -0.40 42.83
CA ALA A 18 -1.71 0.92 42.40
C ALA A 18 -0.68 1.70 41.56
N THR A 19 -1.15 2.43 40.54
CA THR A 19 -0.30 3.18 39.60
C THR A 19 0.48 4.32 40.26
N ARG A 20 1.82 4.33 40.16
CA ARG A 20 2.69 5.40 40.68
C ARG A 20 3.34 6.25 39.58
N TYR A 21 3.60 7.54 39.89
CA TYR A 21 4.31 8.48 39.01
C TYR A 21 5.59 8.98 39.70
N ASN A 22 6.75 8.46 39.32
CA ASN A 22 8.05 8.80 39.91
C ASN A 22 8.78 9.79 39.02
N ARG A 23 9.25 10.93 39.55
CA ARG A 23 9.85 12.01 38.75
C ARG A 23 11.29 12.26 39.19
N ILE A 24 12.24 12.10 38.27
CA ILE A 24 13.64 12.49 38.43
C ILE A 24 13.82 13.85 37.77
N ARG A 25 14.05 14.88 38.59
CA ARG A 25 14.04 16.29 38.15
C ARG A 25 15.43 16.92 38.01
N VAL A 26 16.46 16.09 37.93
CA VAL A 26 17.87 16.50 37.83
C VAL A 26 18.51 15.78 36.64
N PRO A 27 19.52 16.37 35.98
CA PRO A 27 20.27 15.68 34.94
C PRO A 27 20.84 14.36 35.45
N VAL A 28 20.81 13.33 34.61
CA VAL A 28 21.26 11.97 34.94
C VAL A 28 22.52 11.62 34.15
N THR A 29 23.52 11.07 34.85
CA THR A 29 24.69 10.45 34.22
C THR A 29 24.69 8.95 34.51
N LEU A 30 24.73 8.13 33.47
CA LEU A 30 24.89 6.69 33.55
C LEU A 30 26.37 6.37 33.77
N ALA A 31 26.68 5.64 34.84
CA ALA A 31 28.02 5.11 35.12
C ALA A 31 28.11 3.59 34.94
N ASP A 32 27.00 2.95 34.56
CA ASP A 32 26.88 1.54 34.17
C ASP A 32 25.57 1.39 33.35
N ASP A 33 25.34 0.22 32.75
CA ASP A 33 24.05 -0.12 32.14
C ASP A 33 22.93 -0.10 33.18
N GLN A 34 21.82 0.55 32.85
CA GLN A 34 20.71 0.70 33.79
C GLN A 34 19.53 -0.19 33.45
N PHE A 35 19.01 -0.85 34.47
CA PHE A 35 17.77 -1.62 34.41
C PHE A 35 16.67 -0.85 35.13
N ILE A 36 15.62 -0.48 34.40
CA ILE A 36 14.42 0.15 34.94
C ILE A 36 13.37 -0.93 35.09
N THR A 37 13.07 -1.30 36.33
CA THR A 37 12.03 -2.27 36.67
C THR A 37 11.01 -1.61 37.60
N LEU A 38 9.75 -1.57 37.16
CA LEU A 38 8.63 -1.05 37.95
C LEU A 38 7.52 -2.11 38.02
N THR A 39 6.68 -2.02 39.05
CA THR A 39 5.39 -2.73 39.11
C THR A 39 4.29 -1.69 39.06
N ASN A 40 3.52 -1.64 37.97
CA ASN A 40 2.41 -0.70 37.77
C ASN A 40 2.77 0.79 38.03
N GLY A 41 3.47 1.43 37.09
CA GLY A 41 3.82 2.85 37.24
C GLY A 41 4.68 3.45 36.13
N TYR A 42 5.05 4.70 36.36
CA TYR A 42 5.82 5.56 35.47
C TYR A 42 7.12 6.06 36.14
N VAL A 43 8.19 6.17 35.37
CA VAL A 43 9.38 6.96 35.72
C VAL A 43 9.55 8.07 34.69
N TYR A 44 9.63 9.32 35.14
CA TYR A 44 9.84 10.50 34.32
C TYR A 44 11.26 11.03 34.52
N PHE A 45 12.04 11.07 33.45
CA PHE A 45 13.32 11.78 33.42
C PHE A 45 13.09 13.19 32.90
N GLU A 46 12.92 14.15 33.80
CA GLU A 46 12.55 15.53 33.40
C GLU A 46 13.72 16.36 32.92
N GLN A 47 14.92 15.81 32.98
CA GLN A 47 16.19 16.42 32.57
C GLN A 47 17.00 15.40 31.77
N PRO A 48 17.99 15.85 30.98
CA PRO A 48 18.74 14.98 30.07
C PRO A 48 19.41 13.79 30.75
N VAL A 49 19.44 12.65 30.04
CA VAL A 49 20.19 11.45 30.42
C VAL A 49 21.43 11.34 29.51
N SER A 50 22.60 11.20 30.10
CA SER A 50 23.87 11.05 29.38
C SER A 50 24.67 9.89 29.96
N ASP A 51 25.59 9.31 29.19
CA ASP A 51 26.58 8.35 29.68
C ASP A 51 28.01 8.91 29.56
N GLY A 52 28.17 10.15 29.10
CA GLY A 52 29.49 10.73 28.79
C GLY A 52 30.23 10.06 27.62
N GLY A 53 29.52 9.35 26.74
CA GLY A 53 30.09 8.60 25.62
C GLY A 53 30.64 7.22 25.99
N ASN A 54 30.24 6.67 27.15
CA ASN A 54 30.78 5.40 27.67
C ASN A 54 30.05 4.14 27.17
N GLY A 55 29.01 4.27 26.33
CA GLY A 55 28.27 3.15 25.76
C GLY A 55 27.24 2.53 26.71
N PHE A 56 26.85 3.23 27.78
CA PHE A 56 25.87 2.70 28.75
C PHE A 56 24.44 2.95 28.28
N GLY A 57 23.61 1.90 28.39
CA GLY A 57 22.25 1.88 27.88
C GLY A 57 21.16 1.84 28.96
N LEU A 58 19.92 1.80 28.48
CA LEU A 58 18.71 1.72 29.31
C LEU A 58 17.91 0.48 28.92
N THR A 59 17.70 -0.44 29.87
CA THR A 59 16.75 -1.53 29.72
C THR A 59 15.49 -1.25 30.51
N VAL A 60 14.36 -1.10 29.84
CA VAL A 60 13.04 -1.01 30.47
C VAL A 60 12.38 -2.39 30.45
N CYS A 61 12.06 -2.91 31.63
CA CYS A 61 11.52 -4.25 31.80
C CYS A 61 10.29 -4.25 32.71
N ASN A 62 9.31 -5.09 32.38
CA ASN A 62 8.04 -5.19 33.10
C ASN A 62 7.62 -6.64 33.40
N PRO A 63 7.78 -7.15 34.63
CA PRO A 63 7.33 -8.50 34.94
C PRO A 63 5.80 -8.63 35.15
N SER A 64 5.00 -7.54 35.18
CA SER A 64 3.62 -7.58 35.76
C SER A 64 2.56 -6.69 35.10
N ARG A 65 2.59 -6.53 33.77
CA ARG A 65 1.53 -5.99 32.85
C ARG A 65 1.51 -4.49 32.50
N SER A 66 2.04 -3.53 33.27
CA SER A 66 2.22 -2.13 32.78
C SER A 66 3.41 -1.37 33.41
N VAL A 67 4.47 -1.09 32.64
CA VAL A 67 5.61 -0.21 33.03
C VAL A 67 5.84 0.78 31.92
N SER A 68 5.98 2.04 32.31
CA SER A 68 6.10 3.16 31.38
C SER A 68 7.31 4.00 31.76
N ALA A 69 8.37 3.97 30.95
CA ALA A 69 9.40 4.99 31.03
C ALA A 69 8.93 6.20 30.20
N VAL A 70 9.08 7.41 30.73
CA VAL A 70 8.78 8.63 29.98
C VAL A 70 10.03 9.50 30.06
N ILE A 71 10.63 9.84 28.93
CA ILE A 71 11.69 10.86 28.90
C ILE A 71 11.13 12.10 28.19
N PRO A 72 10.61 13.09 28.94
CA PRO A 72 9.92 14.21 28.35
C PRO A 72 10.78 15.33 27.74
N GLN A 73 12.12 15.35 27.79
CA GLN A 73 12.88 16.53 27.32
C GLN A 73 14.21 16.27 26.59
N ASN A 74 14.57 17.28 25.79
CA ASN A 74 15.66 17.39 24.82
C ASN A 74 17.05 16.99 25.37
N GLN A 75 17.84 16.32 24.53
CA GLN A 75 19.31 16.09 24.67
C GLN A 75 19.72 14.87 25.49
N ASN A 76 18.93 13.81 25.45
CA ASN A 76 19.50 12.52 25.82
C ASN A 76 20.69 12.22 24.91
N ALA A 77 21.83 11.88 25.51
CA ALA A 77 23.11 11.74 24.81
C ALA A 77 23.83 10.45 25.20
N TYR A 78 23.13 9.50 25.83
CA TYR A 78 23.70 8.19 26.09
C TYR A 78 23.89 7.43 24.77
N SER A 79 24.99 6.69 24.67
CA SER A 79 25.40 6.00 23.44
C SER A 79 25.17 4.50 23.49
N GLY A 80 24.79 3.96 24.64
CA GLY A 80 24.38 2.57 24.78
C GLY A 80 22.97 2.28 24.29
N LYS A 81 22.65 1.00 24.21
CA LYS A 81 21.40 0.48 23.66
C LYS A 81 20.20 0.77 24.58
N THR A 82 19.07 1.19 24.00
CA THR A 82 17.78 1.15 24.67
C THR A 82 17.10 -0.19 24.40
N VAL A 83 16.61 -0.88 25.42
CA VAL A 83 15.92 -2.17 25.28
C VAL A 83 14.57 -2.13 25.98
N LEU A 84 13.49 -2.35 25.25
CA LEU A 84 12.14 -2.51 25.79
C LEU A 84 11.74 -3.99 25.76
N LYS A 85 11.59 -4.60 26.92
CA LYS A 85 11.22 -6.02 27.04
C LYS A 85 10.09 -6.27 28.04
N ASN A 86 9.53 -7.48 27.96
CA ASN A 86 8.48 -7.97 28.84
C ASN A 86 7.23 -7.08 28.90
N ARG A 87 6.74 -6.52 27.78
CA ARG A 87 5.56 -5.63 27.77
C ARG A 87 5.79 -4.28 28.46
N SER A 88 6.96 -3.70 28.22
CA SER A 88 7.26 -2.33 28.65
C SER A 88 6.84 -1.32 27.58
N VAL A 89 6.65 -0.08 28.03
CA VAL A 89 6.30 1.04 27.18
C VAL A 89 7.32 2.14 27.39
N PHE A 90 7.75 2.77 26.31
CA PHE A 90 8.54 3.98 26.36
C PHE A 90 7.78 5.12 25.69
N TYR A 91 7.37 6.09 26.50
CA TYR A 91 6.62 7.26 26.07
C TYR A 91 7.56 8.36 25.63
N ILE A 92 7.36 8.80 24.39
CA ILE A 92 8.08 9.89 23.73
C ILE A 92 7.11 11.09 23.72
N ARG A 93 7.29 12.02 24.67
CA ARG A 93 6.39 13.18 24.87
C ARG A 93 7.07 14.55 24.74
N GLY A 94 8.38 14.57 24.49
CA GLY A 94 9.20 15.77 24.47
C GLY A 94 9.35 16.45 23.11
N SER A 95 10.36 17.31 23.00
CA SER A 95 10.97 17.79 21.76
C SER A 95 12.43 17.29 21.67
N GLY A 96 13.06 17.34 20.48
CA GLY A 96 14.49 17.06 20.27
C GLY A 96 14.89 15.58 20.30
N ASP A 97 16.13 15.28 20.70
CA ASP A 97 16.65 13.91 20.89
C ASP A 97 16.01 13.28 22.13
N VAL A 98 14.98 12.44 21.89
CA VAL A 98 14.17 11.82 22.96
C VAL A 98 14.64 10.42 23.34
N LEU A 99 15.33 9.74 22.42
CA LEU A 99 16.02 8.46 22.68
C LEU A 99 17.50 8.74 22.98
N GLY A 100 18.40 7.78 22.86
CA GLY A 100 19.84 7.99 22.95
C GLY A 100 20.42 8.67 21.71
N SER A 101 21.75 8.71 21.63
CA SER A 101 22.47 9.18 20.43
C SER A 101 22.26 8.22 19.25
N THR A 102 22.59 8.66 18.04
CA THR A 102 22.56 7.82 16.82
C THR A 102 23.54 6.64 16.84
N ALA A 103 24.48 6.60 17.79
CA ALA A 103 25.38 5.45 18.00
C ALA A 103 24.69 4.33 18.80
N GLY A 104 23.64 4.65 19.55
CA GLY A 104 22.79 3.68 20.22
C GLY A 104 21.78 3.06 19.24
N ASP A 105 21.26 1.90 19.60
CA ASP A 105 20.08 1.30 18.97
C ASP A 105 18.94 1.24 19.99
N THR A 106 17.71 1.39 19.52
CA THR A 106 16.53 1.08 20.33
C THR A 106 15.92 -0.24 19.88
N LEU A 107 16.02 -1.26 20.72
CA LEU A 107 15.37 -2.55 20.55
C LEU A 107 14.02 -2.59 21.27
N VAL A 108 12.97 -2.90 20.52
CA VAL A 108 11.62 -3.14 21.03
C VAL A 108 11.28 -4.61 20.82
N GLU A 109 11.35 -5.40 21.89
CA GLU A 109 11.02 -6.83 21.85
C GLU A 109 9.50 -7.06 21.79
N ASN A 110 9.12 -8.26 21.35
CA ASN A 110 7.72 -8.66 21.22
C ASN A 110 6.95 -8.44 22.52
N GLY A 111 5.92 -7.62 22.43
CA GLY A 111 5.07 -7.25 23.56
C GLY A 111 5.31 -5.86 24.09
N SER A 112 6.42 -5.22 23.75
CA SER A 112 6.75 -3.85 24.15
C SER A 112 6.48 -2.85 23.02
N TYR A 113 6.38 -1.57 23.33
CA TYR A 113 6.18 -0.53 22.31
C TYR A 113 6.71 0.85 22.67
N LEU A 114 7.08 1.60 21.64
CA LEU A 114 7.32 3.03 21.66
C LEU A 114 5.99 3.77 21.43
N TYR A 115 5.72 4.79 22.24
CA TYR A 115 4.48 5.56 22.17
C TYR A 115 4.78 7.05 22.04
N ILE A 116 4.64 7.58 20.82
CA ILE A 116 4.84 8.99 20.49
C ILE A 116 3.54 9.75 20.69
N ASP A 117 3.53 10.57 21.74
CA ASP A 117 2.42 11.42 22.17
C ASP A 117 2.98 12.80 22.49
N THR A 118 3.36 13.53 21.45
CA THR A 118 4.00 14.84 21.60
C THR A 118 3.05 15.81 22.30
N GLN A 119 3.55 16.56 23.28
CA GLN A 119 2.70 17.52 23.99
C GLN A 119 2.13 18.60 23.05
N SER A 120 2.85 18.94 21.98
CA SER A 120 2.45 19.90 20.95
C SER A 120 2.02 19.23 19.64
N GLU A 121 0.98 19.77 19.00
CA GLU A 121 0.54 19.38 17.65
C GLU A 121 1.34 20.09 16.55
N THR A 122 2.07 21.18 16.88
CA THR A 122 2.74 22.06 15.91
C THR A 122 4.25 21.87 15.82
N THR A 123 4.88 21.23 16.80
CA THR A 123 6.32 20.94 16.79
C THR A 123 6.52 19.43 16.74
N GLY A 124 6.87 18.95 15.55
CA GLY A 124 7.24 17.56 15.30
C GLY A 124 8.53 17.12 15.97
N LEU A 125 8.67 15.82 16.18
CA LEU A 125 9.92 15.17 16.54
C LEU A 125 10.68 14.70 15.32
N THR A 126 12.01 14.74 15.38
CA THR A 126 12.88 14.00 14.46
C THR A 126 13.63 12.97 15.27
N ILE A 127 13.43 11.69 14.96
CA ILE A 127 14.06 10.57 15.64
C ILE A 127 15.14 10.02 14.71
N ALA A 128 16.40 10.24 15.06
CA ALA A 128 17.55 9.82 14.26
C ALA A 128 18.15 8.48 14.69
N GLU A 129 17.85 8.01 15.91
CA GLU A 129 18.32 6.72 16.40
C GLU A 129 17.72 5.56 15.60
N PRO A 130 18.54 4.57 15.16
CA PRO A 130 18.05 3.34 14.58
C PRO A 130 17.10 2.57 15.50
N LEU A 131 16.06 1.96 14.90
CA LEU A 131 15.09 1.14 15.62
C LEU A 131 15.19 -0.32 15.19
N VAL A 132 15.18 -1.23 16.16
CA VAL A 132 15.04 -2.68 15.95
C VAL A 132 13.72 -3.10 16.57
N LEU A 133 12.73 -3.49 15.75
CA LEU A 133 11.37 -3.78 16.22
C LEU A 133 11.06 -5.26 15.99
N ASP A 134 10.66 -6.02 17.00
CA ASP A 134 10.42 -7.47 16.88
C ASP A 134 9.01 -7.84 17.35
N GLY A 135 8.06 -8.00 16.43
CA GLY A 135 6.71 -8.53 16.68
C GLY A 135 5.75 -7.68 17.53
N ASP A 136 4.46 -7.67 17.18
CA ASP A 136 3.42 -7.01 17.98
C ASP A 136 2.22 -7.92 18.33
N ALA A 137 2.32 -9.22 18.06
CA ALA A 137 1.23 -10.17 18.29
C ALA A 137 0.80 -10.24 19.76
N THR A 138 1.76 -10.22 20.69
CA THR A 138 1.47 -10.28 22.14
C THR A 138 0.84 -8.98 22.67
N LEU A 139 0.91 -7.89 21.89
CA LEU A 139 0.20 -6.64 22.12
C LEU A 139 -1.24 -6.65 21.61
N GLY A 140 -1.69 -7.73 20.96
CA GLY A 140 -2.97 -7.74 20.26
C GLY A 140 -2.95 -6.85 19.02
N TYR A 141 -1.82 -6.79 18.32
CA TYR A 141 -1.69 -6.12 17.02
C TYR A 141 -1.85 -4.59 17.08
N VAL A 142 -1.43 -3.94 18.17
CA VAL A 142 -1.53 -2.47 18.33
C VAL A 142 -0.33 -1.68 17.79
N GLY A 143 0.79 -2.34 17.50
CA GLY A 143 2.02 -1.76 16.99
C GLY A 143 3.12 -1.59 18.04
N THR A 144 4.35 -1.91 17.64
CA THR A 144 5.58 -1.68 18.42
C THR A 144 6.04 -0.23 18.35
N LEU A 145 5.59 0.52 17.35
CA LEU A 145 5.74 1.97 17.27
C LEU A 145 4.38 2.61 17.01
N GLN A 146 3.93 3.45 17.94
CA GLN A 146 2.63 4.11 17.87
C GLN A 146 2.81 5.62 17.89
N ASN A 147 2.45 6.26 16.78
CA ASN A 147 2.36 7.71 16.64
C ASN A 147 0.92 8.17 16.84
N VAL A 148 0.62 8.74 18.00
CA VAL A 148 -0.76 9.11 18.34
C VAL A 148 -1.01 10.61 18.24
N LYS A 149 0.05 11.42 18.16
CA LYS A 149 -0.04 12.88 18.13
C LYS A 149 1.17 13.52 17.45
N GLY A 150 0.96 14.67 16.82
CA GLY A 150 2.01 15.45 16.17
C GLY A 150 2.36 14.95 14.77
N THR A 151 3.24 15.72 14.11
CA THR A 151 3.83 15.40 12.81
C THR A 151 5.29 15.05 13.02
N ASN A 152 5.63 13.76 13.05
CA ASN A 152 6.94 13.27 13.47
C ASN A 152 7.69 12.63 12.30
N VAL A 153 9.01 12.73 12.33
CA VAL A 153 9.91 12.20 11.29
C VAL A 153 10.86 11.19 11.92
N LEU A 154 10.98 10.02 11.30
CA LEU A 154 11.92 8.97 11.67
C LEU A 154 13.00 8.87 10.59
N THR A 155 14.15 9.47 10.87
CA THR A 155 15.32 9.50 9.98
C THR A 155 16.28 8.34 10.23
N GLY A 156 16.23 7.75 11.43
CA GLY A 156 16.92 6.50 11.74
C GLY A 156 16.34 5.32 10.96
N PRO A 157 17.18 4.38 10.48
CA PRO A 157 16.69 3.18 9.79
C PRO A 157 15.93 2.27 10.75
N ILE A 158 14.94 1.53 10.22
CA ILE A 158 14.20 0.50 10.96
C ILE A 158 14.65 -0.88 10.49
N ALA A 159 14.97 -1.74 11.45
CA ALA A 159 15.39 -3.12 11.22
C ALA A 159 14.67 -4.10 12.17
N GLY A 160 15.06 -5.38 12.09
CA GLY A 160 14.72 -6.39 13.08
C GLY A 160 13.29 -6.91 13.01
N LEU A 161 12.60 -6.73 11.89
CA LEU A 161 11.17 -6.97 11.67
C LEU A 161 10.72 -8.44 11.75
N ASN A 162 11.30 -9.24 12.64
CA ASN A 162 10.87 -10.58 12.95
C ASN A 162 9.43 -10.56 13.50
N ASN A 163 8.68 -11.64 13.28
CA ASN A 163 7.33 -11.83 13.85
C ASN A 163 6.24 -10.82 13.48
N SER A 164 6.38 -10.14 12.34
CA SER A 164 5.48 -9.10 11.79
C SER A 164 5.36 -7.88 12.70
N VAL A 165 5.81 -6.75 12.19
CA VAL A 165 5.89 -5.51 12.95
C VAL A 165 4.91 -4.52 12.41
N ARG A 166 4.21 -3.84 13.32
CA ARG A 166 3.32 -2.75 12.99
C ARG A 166 3.83 -1.42 13.50
N ILE A 167 3.98 -0.50 12.57
CA ILE A 167 4.24 0.91 12.80
C ILE A 167 2.93 1.65 12.50
N ARG A 168 2.40 2.38 13.47
CA ARG A 168 1.05 2.93 13.40
C ARG A 168 1.03 4.44 13.57
N SER A 169 0.16 5.12 12.83
CA SER A 169 -0.35 6.45 13.19
C SER A 169 -1.88 6.42 13.40
N SER A 170 -2.39 6.82 14.56
CA SER A 170 -3.75 6.41 14.99
C SER A 170 -4.78 7.53 15.24
N THR A 171 -4.40 8.80 15.07
CA THR A 171 -5.27 9.94 15.40
C THR A 171 -5.33 10.92 14.23
N ALA A 172 -6.48 11.55 14.01
CA ALA A 172 -6.66 12.55 12.97
C ALA A 172 -5.62 13.66 13.10
N GLY A 173 -4.93 13.98 12.01
CA GLY A 173 -3.84 14.97 12.00
C GLY A 173 -2.49 14.47 12.51
N ALA A 174 -2.41 13.28 13.15
CA ALA A 174 -1.13 12.69 13.50
C ALA A 174 -0.46 12.11 12.26
N THR A 175 0.78 12.54 11.99
CA THR A 175 1.56 12.08 10.84
C THR A 175 2.90 11.51 11.30
N LEU A 176 3.32 10.42 10.66
CA LEU A 176 4.63 9.83 10.84
C LEU A 176 5.30 9.66 9.48
N ASP A 177 6.32 10.46 9.21
CA ASP A 177 7.15 10.34 8.02
C ASP A 177 8.38 9.46 8.33
N ILE A 178 8.50 8.35 7.64
CA ILE A 178 9.66 7.44 7.72
C ILE A 178 10.57 7.76 6.55
N THR A 179 11.76 8.30 6.84
CA THR A 179 12.77 8.68 5.86
C THR A 179 14.06 7.85 5.96
N GLY A 180 14.26 7.17 7.09
CA GLY A 180 15.40 6.30 7.33
C GLY A 180 15.39 4.97 6.56
N GLY A 181 14.25 4.61 5.97
CA GLY A 181 14.04 3.34 5.28
C GLY A 181 13.75 2.19 6.24
N ILE A 182 13.36 1.05 5.67
CA ILE A 182 12.94 -0.13 6.43
C ILE A 182 13.59 -1.37 5.83
N ALA A 183 14.32 -2.14 6.63
CA ALA A 183 14.90 -3.42 6.24
C ALA A 183 14.30 -4.55 7.08
N ALA A 184 13.45 -5.37 6.48
CA ALA A 184 13.03 -6.65 7.05
C ALA A 184 14.02 -7.74 6.60
N ASP A 185 14.32 -8.68 7.49
CA ASP A 185 15.00 -9.90 7.05
C ASP A 185 14.13 -10.66 6.05
N ALA A 186 14.77 -11.28 5.06
CA ALA A 186 14.16 -11.93 3.91
C ALA A 186 13.29 -13.15 4.28
N SER A 187 13.38 -13.64 5.53
CA SER A 187 13.01 -15.02 5.85
C SER A 187 11.70 -15.26 6.60
N ALA A 188 11.05 -14.30 7.28
CA ALA A 188 9.87 -14.68 8.09
C ALA A 188 8.79 -13.66 8.49
N ALA A 189 8.82 -12.38 8.09
CA ALA A 189 7.78 -11.45 8.58
C ALA A 189 7.49 -10.24 7.69
N GLY A 190 6.24 -9.76 7.77
CA GLY A 190 5.79 -8.59 7.02
C GLY A 190 6.05 -7.28 7.76
N CYS A 191 6.38 -6.23 7.00
CA CYS A 191 6.30 -4.85 7.49
C CYS A 191 4.85 -4.39 7.37
N ILE A 192 4.27 -3.88 8.46
CA ILE A 192 2.90 -3.36 8.47
C ILE A 192 2.94 -1.87 8.80
N LEU A 193 2.62 -1.03 7.81
CA LEU A 193 2.28 0.36 8.06
C LEU A 193 0.78 0.41 8.33
N ALA A 194 0.39 0.89 9.51
CA ALA A 194 -0.98 0.93 9.94
C ALA A 194 -1.49 2.35 10.19
N THR A 195 -2.75 2.58 9.89
CA THR A 195 -3.41 3.84 10.20
C THR A 195 -4.79 3.64 10.79
N ASP A 196 -5.07 4.35 11.87
CA ASP A 196 -6.37 4.39 12.52
C ASP A 196 -6.81 5.86 12.69
N GLY A 197 -8.11 6.10 12.88
CA GLY A 197 -8.63 7.39 13.35
C GLY A 197 -8.30 8.62 12.50
N GLY A 198 -7.94 8.46 11.23
CA GLY A 198 -7.52 9.57 10.35
C GLY A 198 -6.02 9.92 10.37
N GLY A 199 -5.19 9.10 11.03
CA GLY A 199 -3.73 9.28 11.04
C GLY A 199 -3.08 8.94 9.69
N THR A 200 -1.88 9.47 9.47
CA THR A 200 -1.08 9.21 8.26
C THR A 200 0.28 8.60 8.60
N VAL A 201 0.69 7.58 7.85
CA VAL A 201 2.07 7.10 7.82
C VAL A 201 2.60 7.25 6.41
N THR A 202 3.74 7.90 6.25
CA THR A 202 4.40 8.07 4.94
C THR A 202 5.74 7.37 4.95
N LEU A 203 6.01 6.55 3.93
CA LEU A 203 7.36 6.12 3.59
C LEU A 203 7.89 7.03 2.49
N ARG A 204 9.00 7.74 2.70
CA ARG A 204 9.61 8.62 1.69
C ARG A 204 11.14 8.55 1.76
N GLU A 205 11.81 9.06 0.73
CA GLU A 205 13.28 9.10 0.59
C GLU A 205 13.96 7.73 0.48
N LYS A 206 13.96 6.91 1.54
CA LYS A 206 14.60 5.57 1.53
C LYS A 206 13.56 4.45 1.46
N PRO A 207 13.86 3.36 0.73
CA PRO A 207 12.88 2.31 0.46
C PRO A 207 12.62 1.39 1.65
N VAL A 208 11.56 0.60 1.51
CA VAL A 208 11.33 -0.63 2.27
C VAL A 208 11.83 -1.84 1.49
N TYR A 209 12.53 -2.73 2.18
CA TYR A 209 12.84 -4.08 1.75
C TYR A 209 12.15 -5.05 2.71
N ALA A 210 11.16 -5.80 2.23
CA ALA A 210 10.45 -6.76 3.08
C ALA A 210 10.03 -8.00 2.30
N HIS A 211 9.82 -9.13 2.97
CA HIS A 211 9.19 -10.28 2.31
C HIS A 211 7.72 -9.95 1.96
N ALA A 212 6.96 -9.39 2.92
CA ALA A 212 5.62 -8.88 2.69
C ALA A 212 5.49 -7.45 3.23
N PHE A 213 4.72 -6.63 2.53
CA PHE A 213 4.40 -5.27 2.96
C PHE A 213 2.88 -5.13 3.07
N TYR A 214 2.41 -4.56 4.18
CA TYR A 214 1.01 -4.34 4.45
C TYR A 214 0.75 -2.86 4.72
N ALA A 215 -0.15 -2.26 3.96
CA ALA A 215 -0.78 -0.99 4.30
C ALA A 215 -2.15 -1.29 4.91
N ASN A 216 -2.28 -1.20 6.23
CA ASN A 216 -3.51 -1.55 6.95
C ASN A 216 -4.19 -0.31 7.53
N GLY A 217 -5.38 0.04 7.02
CA GLY A 217 -6.07 1.26 7.42
C GLY A 217 -7.48 1.00 7.93
N LYS A 218 -8.00 1.91 8.75
CA LYS A 218 -9.43 2.08 9.03
C LYS A 218 -9.75 3.54 9.33
N SER A 219 -11.04 3.88 9.34
CA SER A 219 -11.54 5.18 9.84
C SER A 219 -10.88 6.40 9.18
N GLY A 220 -10.65 6.36 7.87
CA GLY A 220 -10.12 7.50 7.10
C GLY A 220 -8.60 7.70 7.16
N GLY A 221 -7.84 6.82 7.82
CA GLY A 221 -6.37 6.89 7.83
C GLY A 221 -5.75 6.66 6.44
N MET A 222 -4.50 7.09 6.26
CA MET A 222 -3.79 7.10 4.97
C MET A 222 -2.37 6.55 5.07
N VAL A 223 -2.03 5.56 4.24
CA VAL A 223 -0.63 5.15 4.04
C VAL A 223 -0.12 5.79 2.74
N VAL A 224 0.98 6.53 2.82
CA VAL A 224 1.60 7.17 1.64
C VAL A 224 2.91 6.46 1.31
N ILE A 225 3.05 6.02 0.05
CA ILE A 225 4.26 5.34 -0.45
C ILE A 225 4.94 6.29 -1.44
N ALA A 226 5.85 7.10 -0.91
CA ALA A 226 6.56 8.18 -1.60
C ALA A 226 8.08 7.96 -1.67
N ALA A 227 8.57 6.78 -1.28
CA ALA A 227 9.94 6.35 -1.57
C ALA A 227 9.97 5.60 -2.90
N THR A 228 11.03 5.80 -3.69
CA THR A 228 11.28 5.03 -4.91
C THR A 228 11.92 3.69 -4.58
N GLY A 229 11.69 2.67 -5.40
CA GLY A 229 12.43 1.42 -5.31
C GLY A 229 12.05 0.50 -4.16
N ASN A 230 10.80 0.57 -3.66
CA ASN A 230 10.36 -0.34 -2.61
C ASN A 230 10.27 -1.78 -3.15
N VAL A 231 10.67 -2.76 -2.32
CA VAL A 231 10.72 -4.18 -2.69
C VAL A 231 9.95 -5.01 -1.67
N ALA A 232 8.95 -5.74 -2.16
CA ALA A 232 8.35 -6.85 -1.45
C ALA A 232 7.83 -7.93 -2.40
N ARG A 233 7.77 -9.18 -1.92
CA ARG A 233 7.16 -10.27 -2.70
C ARG A 233 5.66 -10.07 -2.84
N THR A 234 5.00 -9.60 -1.79
CA THR A 234 3.58 -9.27 -1.80
C THR A 234 3.33 -7.94 -1.12
N PHE A 235 2.55 -7.11 -1.77
CA PHE A 235 1.98 -5.87 -1.26
C PHE A 235 0.50 -6.07 -0.99
N TYR A 236 0.12 -5.97 0.27
CA TYR A 236 -1.27 -5.98 0.72
C TYR A 236 -1.71 -4.55 0.97
N MET A 237 -2.69 -4.08 0.21
CA MET A 237 -3.26 -2.74 0.37
C MET A 237 -4.65 -2.88 1.00
N ASN A 238 -4.75 -2.70 2.31
CA ASN A 238 -5.97 -2.87 3.11
C ASN A 238 -6.38 -1.54 3.77
N ALA A 239 -6.18 -0.43 3.04
CA ALA A 239 -6.27 0.93 3.55
C ALA A 239 -6.65 1.91 2.43
N ASN A 240 -6.79 3.19 2.79
CA ASN A 240 -6.48 4.24 1.83
C ASN A 240 -4.97 4.29 1.65
N VAL A 241 -4.52 4.14 0.40
CA VAL A 241 -3.10 4.18 0.03
C VAL A 241 -2.93 5.25 -1.03
N ARG A 242 -1.90 6.08 -0.91
CA ARG A 242 -1.51 7.03 -1.95
C ARG A 242 -0.09 6.76 -2.43
N ILE A 243 0.07 6.67 -3.74
CA ILE A 243 1.38 6.67 -4.37
C ILE A 243 1.91 8.10 -4.41
N GLY A 244 3.14 8.30 -3.96
CA GLY A 244 3.77 9.61 -3.84
C GLY A 244 5.02 9.79 -4.69
N ALA A 245 5.45 8.76 -5.42
CA ALA A 245 6.63 8.80 -6.26
C ALA A 245 6.48 7.88 -7.47
N GLN A 246 7.10 8.27 -8.59
CA GLN A 246 7.31 7.40 -9.74
C GLN A 246 8.20 6.23 -9.34
N GLU A 247 7.97 5.04 -9.90
CA GLU A 247 8.74 3.84 -9.52
C GLU A 247 8.72 3.61 -8.00
N ALA A 248 7.58 3.89 -7.36
CA ALA A 248 7.37 3.60 -5.95
C ALA A 248 7.71 2.13 -5.60
N PHE A 249 7.69 1.22 -6.58
CA PHE A 249 8.10 -0.15 -6.39
C PHE A 249 9.05 -0.58 -7.50
N GLU A 250 10.21 -1.10 -7.13
CA GLU A 250 11.17 -1.66 -8.10
C GLU A 250 10.63 -2.99 -8.66
N TYR A 251 10.02 -3.80 -7.78
CA TYR A 251 9.34 -5.05 -8.12
C TYR A 251 8.02 -5.16 -7.35
N LEU A 252 6.90 -4.80 -7.97
CA LEU A 252 5.61 -5.29 -7.50
C LEU A 252 5.50 -6.76 -7.89
N GLY A 253 5.75 -7.65 -6.94
CA GLY A 253 5.36 -9.05 -7.07
C GLY A 253 3.84 -9.15 -7.12
N ASN A 254 3.24 -9.62 -6.04
CA ASN A 254 1.78 -9.68 -5.92
C ASN A 254 1.25 -8.35 -5.36
N LEU A 255 0.27 -7.75 -6.02
CA LEU A 255 -0.52 -6.65 -5.49
C LEU A 255 -1.92 -7.16 -5.15
N ILE A 256 -2.25 -7.18 -3.87
CA ILE A 256 -3.52 -7.69 -3.34
C ILE A 256 -4.26 -6.54 -2.66
N LEU A 257 -5.46 -6.25 -3.16
CA LEU A 257 -6.30 -5.20 -2.61
C LEU A 257 -7.36 -5.76 -1.65
N GLY A 258 -7.43 -5.14 -0.48
CA GLY A 258 -8.32 -5.48 0.61
C GLY A 258 -7.96 -6.80 1.29
N GLY A 259 -8.73 -7.11 2.34
CA GLY A 259 -8.56 -8.27 3.20
C GLY A 259 -9.12 -7.98 4.59
N ASP A 260 -9.37 -9.02 5.39
CA ASP A 260 -9.83 -8.88 6.78
C ASP A 260 -11.08 -7.99 6.95
N GLY A 261 -12.03 -8.06 6.01
CA GLY A 261 -13.25 -7.24 6.00
C GLY A 261 -13.04 -5.77 5.64
N ARG A 262 -11.87 -5.42 5.08
CA ARG A 262 -11.51 -4.04 4.69
C ARG A 262 -11.55 -3.86 3.18
N ILE A 263 -11.81 -2.62 2.77
CA ILE A 263 -11.78 -2.15 1.38
C ILE A 263 -10.51 -1.32 1.17
N ALA A 264 -9.88 -1.47 0.01
CA ALA A 264 -8.73 -0.65 -0.39
C ALA A 264 -9.17 0.52 -1.29
N ASN A 265 -8.65 1.71 -1.03
CA ASN A 265 -8.72 2.83 -1.97
C ASN A 265 -7.28 3.24 -2.31
N VAL A 266 -6.82 2.88 -3.51
CA VAL A 266 -5.45 3.11 -3.95
C VAL A 266 -5.42 4.28 -4.93
N ASP A 267 -4.95 5.42 -4.46
CA ASP A 267 -4.75 6.65 -5.24
C ASP A 267 -3.38 6.61 -5.91
N LEU A 268 -3.35 6.46 -7.24
CA LEU A 268 -2.11 6.51 -8.01
C LEU A 268 -1.55 7.94 -8.09
N ASN A 269 -2.39 8.96 -7.84
CA ASN A 269 -1.95 10.35 -7.70
C ASN A 269 -1.09 10.84 -8.88
N GLY A 270 -1.43 10.42 -10.10
CA GLY A 270 -0.70 10.78 -11.32
C GLY A 270 0.60 10.00 -11.58
N TYR A 271 0.93 9.00 -10.77
CA TYR A 271 2.12 8.17 -10.94
C TYR A 271 1.78 6.83 -11.59
N ASP A 272 2.68 6.36 -12.46
CA ASP A 272 2.53 5.06 -13.08
C ASP A 272 2.92 3.93 -12.12
N LEU A 273 2.26 2.79 -12.28
CA LEU A 273 2.47 1.59 -11.46
C LEU A 273 2.58 0.36 -12.36
N THR A 274 3.56 -0.51 -12.10
CA THR A 274 3.72 -1.78 -12.83
C THR A 274 3.65 -2.98 -11.90
N VAL A 275 2.61 -3.79 -12.01
CA VAL A 275 2.43 -5.08 -11.31
C VAL A 275 3.03 -6.20 -12.16
N ARG A 276 4.01 -6.95 -11.64
CA ARG A 276 4.75 -7.96 -12.43
C ARG A 276 4.34 -9.41 -12.17
N ARG A 277 3.66 -9.72 -11.06
CA ARG A 277 3.29 -11.11 -10.75
C ARG A 277 1.80 -11.34 -10.73
N SER A 278 1.05 -10.59 -9.93
CA SER A 278 -0.41 -10.74 -9.87
C SER A 278 -1.08 -9.47 -9.40
N LEU A 279 -2.14 -9.06 -10.09
CA LEU A 279 -3.14 -8.15 -9.55
C LEU A 279 -4.37 -8.96 -9.13
N SER A 280 -4.80 -8.83 -7.87
CA SER A 280 -6.01 -9.48 -7.37
C SER A 280 -6.65 -8.71 -6.22
N THR A 281 -7.91 -9.04 -5.92
CA THR A 281 -8.56 -8.67 -4.66
C THR A 281 -8.54 -9.84 -3.70
N HIS A 282 -8.65 -9.56 -2.40
CA HIS A 282 -9.04 -10.59 -1.45
C HIS A 282 -10.53 -10.92 -1.64
N ALA A 283 -10.93 -12.19 -1.50
CA ALA A 283 -12.26 -12.69 -1.88
C ALA A 283 -13.44 -12.01 -1.15
N VAL A 284 -13.20 -11.35 -0.01
CA VAL A 284 -14.23 -10.61 0.75
C VAL A 284 -14.17 -9.09 0.55
N SER A 285 -13.32 -8.60 -0.35
CA SER A 285 -12.95 -7.17 -0.46
C SER A 285 -13.20 -6.60 -1.85
N THR A 286 -14.36 -6.92 -2.40
CA THR A 286 -14.78 -6.70 -3.78
C THR A 286 -15.08 -5.23 -4.13
N ASN A 287 -15.17 -4.34 -3.13
CA ASN A 287 -15.38 -2.90 -3.33
C ASN A 287 -14.09 -2.07 -3.47
N SER A 288 -12.93 -2.72 -3.52
CA SER A 288 -11.64 -2.04 -3.61
C SER A 288 -11.50 -1.31 -4.95
N VAL A 289 -10.86 -0.13 -4.93
CA VAL A 289 -10.70 0.72 -6.12
C VAL A 289 -9.26 1.18 -6.28
N ILE A 290 -8.78 1.20 -7.52
CA ILE A 290 -7.58 1.91 -7.94
C ILE A 290 -8.02 3.15 -8.71
N PHE A 291 -7.60 4.34 -8.30
CA PHE A 291 -8.06 5.58 -8.91
C PHE A 291 -6.94 6.60 -9.03
N SER A 292 -7.18 7.63 -9.84
CA SER A 292 -6.27 8.77 -9.96
C SER A 292 -7.02 9.98 -10.50
N ALA A 293 -6.80 11.16 -9.94
CA ALA A 293 -7.35 12.40 -10.50
C ALA A 293 -6.55 12.88 -11.71
N ALA A 294 -5.22 12.81 -11.64
CA ALA A 294 -4.32 13.08 -12.75
C ALA A 294 -4.10 11.80 -13.58
N PRO A 295 -3.75 11.90 -14.88
CA PRO A 295 -3.44 10.73 -15.70
C PRO A 295 -2.38 9.84 -15.05
N ALA A 296 -2.68 8.54 -14.92
CA ALA A 296 -1.78 7.54 -14.38
C ALA A 296 -2.00 6.21 -15.11
N THR A 297 -0.94 5.44 -15.32
CA THR A 297 -0.98 4.15 -15.99
C THR A 297 -0.72 3.02 -15.01
N LEU A 298 -1.69 2.11 -14.87
CA LEU A 298 -1.48 0.81 -14.25
C LEU A 298 -1.11 -0.21 -15.32
N THR A 299 0.15 -0.66 -15.33
CA THR A 299 0.59 -1.77 -16.15
C THR A 299 0.50 -3.07 -15.34
N VAL A 300 -0.16 -4.08 -15.89
CA VAL A 300 -0.22 -5.44 -15.33
C VAL A 300 0.51 -6.36 -16.29
N ASP A 301 1.73 -6.76 -15.90
CA ASP A 301 2.66 -7.57 -16.69
C ASP A 301 2.83 -8.97 -16.08
N GLN A 302 1.71 -9.64 -15.83
CA GLN A 302 1.66 -10.95 -15.18
C GLN A 302 1.76 -12.10 -16.18
N THR A 303 2.46 -13.16 -15.80
CA THR A 303 2.57 -14.41 -16.57
C THR A 303 1.59 -15.49 -16.13
N ILE A 304 0.88 -15.25 -15.03
CA ILE A 304 -0.11 -16.17 -14.45
C ILE A 304 -1.52 -15.60 -14.59
N ASN A 305 -2.51 -16.48 -14.50
CA ASN A 305 -3.91 -16.09 -14.55
C ASN A 305 -4.36 -15.58 -13.18
N THR A 306 -5.03 -14.43 -13.13
CA THR A 306 -5.57 -13.86 -11.89
C THR A 306 -6.95 -13.27 -12.13
N THR A 307 -7.74 -13.22 -11.06
CA THR A 307 -9.01 -12.50 -11.02
C THR A 307 -8.85 -11.27 -10.13
N TYR A 308 -9.36 -10.14 -10.61
CA TYR A 308 -9.44 -8.88 -9.88
C TYR A 308 -10.91 -8.43 -9.83
N GLY A 309 -11.47 -8.46 -8.63
CA GLY A 309 -12.86 -8.08 -8.37
C GLY A 309 -13.06 -6.60 -8.04
N GLY A 310 -11.99 -5.82 -7.92
CA GLY A 310 -12.07 -4.38 -7.67
C GLY A 310 -12.39 -3.59 -8.94
N SER A 311 -12.51 -2.27 -8.79
CA SER A 311 -12.78 -1.36 -9.91
C SER A 311 -11.67 -0.34 -10.16
N PHE A 312 -11.79 0.38 -11.28
CA PHE A 312 -10.95 1.53 -11.61
C PHE A 312 -11.77 2.82 -11.68
N ALA A 313 -11.18 3.97 -11.33
CA ALA A 313 -11.86 5.26 -11.39
C ALA A 313 -10.93 6.42 -11.76
N GLY A 314 -11.50 7.52 -12.27
CA GLY A 314 -10.74 8.71 -12.66
C GLY A 314 -9.86 8.48 -13.89
N ALA A 315 -8.71 9.14 -13.99
CA ALA A 315 -7.84 9.11 -15.17
C ALA A 315 -6.85 7.91 -15.19
N VAL A 316 -7.27 6.73 -14.71
CA VAL A 316 -6.42 5.53 -14.67
C VAL A 316 -6.49 4.77 -15.99
N SER A 317 -5.38 4.73 -16.72
CA SER A 317 -5.24 3.87 -17.89
C SER A 317 -4.73 2.49 -17.49
N LEU A 318 -5.27 1.44 -18.09
CA LEU A 318 -4.83 0.05 -17.85
C LEU A 318 -4.03 -0.46 -19.05
N VAL A 319 -2.87 -1.03 -18.79
CA VAL A 319 -2.06 -1.71 -19.80
C VAL A 319 -1.84 -3.16 -19.38
N LYS A 320 -2.48 -4.09 -20.09
CA LYS A 320 -2.26 -5.53 -19.91
C LYS A 320 -1.12 -6.02 -20.81
N ARG A 321 -0.08 -6.58 -20.20
CA ARG A 321 1.03 -7.28 -20.84
C ARG A 321 1.32 -8.58 -20.09
N GLY A 322 2.35 -9.32 -20.49
CA GLY A 322 2.65 -10.64 -19.93
C GLY A 322 1.67 -11.72 -20.41
N ALA A 323 2.11 -12.97 -20.37
CA ALA A 323 1.41 -14.08 -21.02
C ALA A 323 0.12 -14.53 -20.31
N GLY A 324 -0.10 -14.15 -19.05
CA GLY A 324 -1.24 -14.60 -18.26
C GLY A 324 -2.55 -13.90 -18.63
N THR A 325 -3.66 -14.40 -18.09
CA THR A 325 -4.98 -13.77 -18.15
C THR A 325 -5.20 -12.87 -16.93
N LEU A 326 -5.65 -11.64 -17.13
CA LEU A 326 -6.24 -10.82 -16.07
C LEU A 326 -7.75 -10.81 -16.28
N THR A 327 -8.51 -11.40 -15.36
CA THR A 327 -9.98 -11.40 -15.38
C THR A 327 -10.50 -10.29 -14.47
N LEU A 328 -11.20 -9.32 -15.06
CA LEU A 328 -11.91 -8.25 -14.36
C LEU A 328 -13.35 -8.66 -14.14
N THR A 329 -13.76 -8.83 -12.89
CA THR A 329 -15.14 -9.22 -12.53
C THR A 329 -15.99 -8.06 -12.03
N ASN A 330 -15.36 -6.97 -11.56
CA ASN A 330 -16.01 -5.84 -10.91
C ASN A 330 -17.10 -6.30 -9.91
N GLU A 331 -16.77 -7.20 -8.99
CA GLU A 331 -17.71 -8.04 -8.21
C GLU A 331 -18.85 -7.31 -7.45
N MET A 332 -18.88 -5.97 -7.42
CA MET A 332 -20.03 -5.17 -6.99
C MET A 332 -20.44 -4.08 -7.99
N ASP A 333 -21.71 -3.67 -7.92
CA ASP A 333 -22.36 -2.61 -8.71
C ASP A 333 -21.73 -1.20 -8.59
N ARG A 334 -20.65 -1.04 -7.82
CA ARG A 334 -19.87 0.22 -7.83
C ARG A 334 -19.35 0.55 -9.23
N GLY A 335 -19.09 -0.48 -10.04
CA GLY A 335 -18.66 -0.37 -11.43
C GLY A 335 -17.29 0.31 -11.60
N THR A 336 -16.76 0.22 -12.81
CA THR A 336 -15.57 0.97 -13.23
C THR A 336 -16.01 2.31 -13.82
N THR A 337 -15.38 3.40 -13.37
CA THR A 337 -15.67 4.79 -13.77
C THR A 337 -14.41 5.49 -14.27
N THR A 338 -13.48 4.72 -14.85
CA THR A 338 -12.26 5.28 -15.42
C THR A 338 -12.53 6.00 -16.73
N SER A 339 -11.89 7.15 -16.93
CA SER A 339 -11.78 7.84 -18.22
C SER A 339 -10.45 7.52 -18.93
N GLY A 340 -9.55 6.80 -18.26
CA GLY A 340 -8.32 6.31 -18.88
C GLY A 340 -8.58 5.23 -19.93
N GLY A 341 -7.61 5.03 -20.82
CA GLY A 341 -7.71 4.03 -21.88
C GLY A 341 -7.32 2.63 -21.41
N VAL A 342 -7.69 1.62 -22.19
CA VAL A 342 -7.27 0.23 -22.00
C VAL A 342 -6.42 -0.21 -23.18
N THR A 343 -5.24 -0.78 -22.89
CA THR A 343 -4.37 -1.36 -23.91
C THR A 343 -4.00 -2.80 -23.56
N VAL A 344 -4.26 -3.74 -24.46
CA VAL A 344 -3.88 -5.16 -24.30
C VAL A 344 -2.78 -5.48 -25.31
N LYS A 345 -1.55 -5.71 -24.84
CA LYS A 345 -0.39 -5.99 -25.73
C LYS A 345 0.02 -7.46 -25.79
N ALA A 346 -0.27 -8.21 -24.74
CA ALA A 346 0.07 -9.62 -24.61
C ALA A 346 -0.82 -10.32 -23.57
N GLY A 347 -0.98 -11.63 -23.73
CA GLY A 347 -1.88 -12.44 -22.91
C GLY A 347 -3.33 -12.01 -23.11
N THR A 348 -4.17 -12.24 -22.10
CA THR A 348 -5.60 -11.96 -22.19
C THR A 348 -6.02 -10.96 -21.11
N LEU A 349 -6.82 -9.96 -21.50
CA LEU A 349 -7.67 -9.22 -20.58
C LEU A 349 -9.09 -9.73 -20.75
N THR A 350 -9.65 -10.36 -19.73
CA THR A 350 -11.03 -10.85 -19.75
C THR A 350 -11.92 -9.90 -18.95
N VAL A 351 -13.03 -9.45 -19.53
CA VAL A 351 -14.12 -8.79 -18.81
C VAL A 351 -15.21 -9.83 -18.58
N ALA A 352 -15.50 -10.15 -17.32
CA ALA A 352 -16.37 -11.26 -16.93
C ALA A 352 -17.25 -10.93 -15.72
N GLY A 353 -18.12 -11.85 -15.33
CA GLY A 353 -19.03 -11.69 -14.19
C GLY A 353 -20.25 -10.81 -14.50
N ASP A 354 -21.14 -10.69 -13.52
CA ASP A 354 -22.42 -10.00 -13.68
C ASP A 354 -22.25 -8.48 -13.85
N TYR A 355 -21.17 -7.92 -13.32
CA TYR A 355 -20.88 -6.49 -13.31
C TYR A 355 -19.62 -6.12 -14.12
N GLY A 356 -19.03 -7.09 -14.83
CA GLY A 356 -17.84 -6.89 -15.63
C GLY A 356 -18.02 -5.75 -16.64
N SER A 357 -17.17 -4.74 -16.56
CA SER A 357 -17.20 -3.57 -17.45
C SER A 357 -15.89 -2.78 -17.38
N LEU A 358 -15.46 -2.20 -18.50
CA LEU A 358 -14.38 -1.20 -18.54
C LEU A 358 -14.87 0.21 -18.19
N GLY A 359 -16.19 0.39 -18.00
CA GLY A 359 -16.81 1.66 -17.64
C GLY A 359 -17.22 2.49 -18.85
N THR A 360 -18.32 3.23 -18.72
CA THR A 360 -18.90 4.03 -19.81
C THR A 360 -18.01 5.19 -20.27
N ALA A 361 -17.15 5.70 -19.38
CA ALA A 361 -16.18 6.75 -19.68
C ALA A 361 -14.88 6.22 -20.35
N CYS A 362 -14.65 4.90 -20.36
CA CYS A 362 -13.52 4.30 -21.04
C CYS A 362 -13.79 4.18 -22.54
N THR A 363 -13.45 5.23 -23.29
CA THR A 363 -13.77 5.35 -24.72
C THR A 363 -12.62 4.97 -25.66
N ASN A 364 -11.43 4.64 -25.14
CA ASN A 364 -10.28 4.28 -25.96
C ASN A 364 -9.71 2.91 -25.57
N ILE A 365 -9.91 1.93 -26.45
CA ILE A 365 -9.50 0.54 -26.24
C ILE A 365 -8.59 0.13 -27.40
N THR A 366 -7.38 -0.32 -27.09
CA THR A 366 -6.41 -0.80 -28.08
C THR A 366 -6.00 -2.23 -27.77
N VAL A 367 -6.05 -3.10 -28.78
CA VAL A 367 -5.56 -4.47 -28.70
C VAL A 367 -4.47 -4.63 -29.77
N GLU A 368 -3.27 -4.98 -29.34
CA GLU A 368 -2.09 -5.05 -30.18
C GLU A 368 -1.16 -6.21 -29.79
N GLY A 369 -0.11 -6.43 -30.58
CA GLY A 369 0.84 -7.51 -30.34
C GLY A 369 0.12 -8.86 -30.29
N THR A 370 0.37 -9.66 -29.26
CA THR A 370 -0.30 -10.96 -29.06
C THR A 370 -1.47 -10.87 -28.06
N GLY A 371 -1.95 -9.65 -27.79
CA GLY A 371 -3.01 -9.40 -26.84
C GLY A 371 -4.38 -9.93 -27.28
N THR A 372 -5.16 -10.42 -26.33
CA THR A 372 -6.58 -10.75 -26.54
C THR A 372 -7.46 -9.98 -25.56
N LEU A 373 -8.46 -9.27 -26.07
CA LEU A 373 -9.58 -8.79 -25.26
C LEU A 373 -10.69 -9.83 -25.30
N ALA A 374 -11.02 -10.44 -24.18
CA ALA A 374 -12.08 -11.43 -24.05
C ALA A 374 -13.28 -10.86 -23.31
N LEU A 375 -14.47 -11.04 -23.87
CA LEU A 375 -15.74 -10.59 -23.32
C LEU A 375 -16.58 -11.83 -23.00
N GLU A 376 -16.74 -12.11 -21.70
CA GLU A 376 -17.34 -13.33 -21.16
C GLU A 376 -18.37 -13.04 -20.04
N GLY A 377 -18.62 -11.76 -19.76
CA GLY A 377 -19.51 -11.32 -18.67
C GLY A 377 -20.99 -11.40 -19.03
N ALA A 378 -21.84 -11.27 -18.01
CA ALA A 378 -23.29 -11.16 -18.16
C ALA A 378 -23.79 -9.71 -18.08
N SER A 379 -22.88 -8.75 -17.91
CA SER A 379 -23.18 -7.32 -17.95
C SER A 379 -23.78 -6.93 -19.30
N ALA A 380 -24.79 -6.05 -19.27
CA ALA A 380 -25.43 -5.53 -20.48
C ALA A 380 -24.51 -4.64 -21.33
N SER A 381 -23.42 -4.12 -20.75
CA SER A 381 -22.43 -3.26 -21.42
C SER A 381 -21.07 -3.47 -20.76
N MET A 382 -20.25 -4.34 -21.36
CA MET A 382 -18.87 -4.55 -20.91
C MET A 382 -17.96 -3.43 -21.42
N LEU A 383 -18.26 -2.88 -22.60
CA LEU A 383 -17.61 -1.76 -23.24
C LEU A 383 -18.60 -0.59 -23.36
N SER A 384 -18.08 0.63 -23.43
CA SER A 384 -18.93 1.79 -23.71
C SER A 384 -19.47 1.75 -25.15
N ASP A 385 -20.74 2.08 -25.35
CA ASP A 385 -21.33 2.29 -26.67
C ASP A 385 -20.63 3.43 -27.44
N ASP A 386 -19.95 4.34 -26.74
CA ASP A 386 -19.12 5.41 -27.34
C ASP A 386 -17.66 4.97 -27.56
N ALA A 387 -17.30 3.73 -27.22
CA ALA A 387 -15.92 3.28 -27.29
C ALA A 387 -15.40 3.21 -28.74
N THR A 388 -14.15 3.62 -28.90
CA THR A 388 -13.33 3.31 -30.06
C THR A 388 -12.44 2.12 -29.74
N VAL A 389 -12.68 0.99 -30.42
CA VAL A 389 -11.85 -0.21 -30.34
C VAL A 389 -10.88 -0.23 -31.51
N ARG A 390 -9.58 -0.37 -31.23
CA ARG A 390 -8.51 -0.41 -32.23
C ARG A 390 -7.80 -1.75 -32.16
N LEU A 391 -7.69 -2.42 -33.29
CA LEU A 391 -6.93 -3.65 -33.45
C LEU A 391 -5.73 -3.42 -34.37
N ALA A 392 -4.54 -3.83 -33.93
CA ALA A 392 -3.31 -3.77 -34.76
C ALA A 392 -3.47 -4.60 -36.05
N PRO A 393 -2.75 -4.25 -37.15
CA PRO A 393 -2.88 -4.96 -38.42
C PRO A 393 -2.42 -6.42 -38.34
N ALA A 394 -2.96 -7.25 -39.23
CA ALA A 394 -2.66 -8.68 -39.32
C ALA A 394 -1.21 -8.88 -39.77
N GLY A 395 -0.50 -9.80 -39.12
CA GLY A 395 0.93 -10.03 -39.32
C GLY A 395 1.84 -9.26 -38.35
N ALA A 396 1.32 -8.29 -37.61
CA ALA A 396 1.99 -7.66 -36.47
C ALA A 396 1.40 -8.18 -35.14
N GLY A 397 1.71 -9.44 -34.79
CA GLY A 397 1.19 -10.10 -33.59
C GLY A 397 -0.30 -10.48 -33.69
N SER A 398 -0.68 -11.57 -33.03
CA SER A 398 -1.99 -12.21 -33.10
C SER A 398 -3.09 -11.50 -32.29
N ALA A 399 -3.22 -10.18 -32.42
CA ALA A 399 -4.19 -9.38 -31.67
C ALA A 399 -5.63 -9.86 -31.96
N LYS A 400 -6.42 -10.13 -30.91
CA LYS A 400 -7.77 -10.70 -31.05
C LYS A 400 -8.81 -10.10 -30.11
N ILE A 401 -10.06 -10.12 -30.57
CA ILE A 401 -11.24 -9.91 -29.73
C ILE A 401 -12.00 -11.25 -29.65
N SER A 402 -12.22 -11.76 -28.44
CA SER A 402 -12.97 -12.98 -28.21
C SER A 402 -14.29 -12.64 -27.55
N LEU A 403 -15.42 -13.08 -28.12
CA LEU A 403 -16.75 -12.86 -27.55
C LEU A 403 -17.43 -14.21 -27.27
N ALA A 404 -17.81 -14.45 -26.01
CA ALA A 404 -18.50 -15.67 -25.63
C ALA A 404 -19.87 -15.81 -26.32
N ALA A 405 -20.42 -17.02 -26.34
CA ALA A 405 -21.74 -17.27 -26.91
C ALA A 405 -22.82 -16.44 -26.20
N GLY A 406 -23.71 -15.81 -26.98
CA GLY A 406 -24.78 -14.97 -26.45
C GLY A 406 -24.38 -13.51 -26.18
N ILE A 407 -23.10 -13.15 -26.33
CA ILE A 407 -22.64 -11.76 -26.23
C ILE A 407 -22.97 -11.01 -27.53
N ASP A 408 -23.67 -9.89 -27.40
CA ASP A 408 -23.89 -8.87 -28.44
C ASP A 408 -23.42 -7.52 -27.86
N GLU A 409 -22.12 -7.25 -28.00
CA GLU A 409 -21.49 -6.06 -27.40
C GLU A 409 -21.50 -4.90 -28.40
N THR A 410 -21.88 -3.70 -27.95
CA THR A 410 -21.96 -2.51 -28.81
C THR A 410 -20.78 -1.56 -28.57
N VAL A 411 -20.24 -1.00 -29.65
CA VAL A 411 -19.20 0.03 -29.62
C VAL A 411 -19.45 1.09 -30.69
N GLY A 412 -18.93 2.28 -30.45
CA GLY A 412 -19.11 3.42 -31.35
C GLY A 412 -18.32 3.21 -32.64
N TRP A 413 -17.03 2.88 -32.51
CA TRP A 413 -16.11 2.74 -33.63
C TRP A 413 -15.22 1.52 -33.50
N PHE A 414 -14.98 0.85 -34.62
CA PHE A 414 -13.97 -0.20 -34.72
C PHE A 414 -12.95 0.16 -35.80
N PHE A 415 -11.67 0.09 -35.45
CA PHE A 415 -10.54 0.32 -36.36
C PHE A 415 -9.69 -0.93 -36.45
N PHE A 416 -9.24 -1.25 -37.66
CA PHE A 416 -8.27 -2.30 -37.89
C PHE A 416 -7.10 -1.77 -38.73
N GLY A 417 -5.87 -1.91 -38.24
CA GLY A 417 -4.68 -1.40 -38.95
C GLY A 417 -4.69 0.12 -39.16
N GLY A 418 -5.39 0.87 -38.30
CA GLY A 418 -5.59 2.32 -38.44
C GLY A 418 -6.78 2.72 -39.33
N GLU A 419 -7.40 1.76 -40.03
CA GLU A 419 -8.54 2.01 -40.91
C GLU A 419 -9.87 1.86 -40.16
N PRO A 420 -10.81 2.82 -40.26
CA PRO A 420 -12.15 2.66 -39.71
C PRO A 420 -12.89 1.55 -40.46
N MET A 421 -13.64 0.75 -39.73
CA MET A 421 -14.46 -0.33 -40.29
C MET A 421 -15.86 0.17 -40.62
N TYR A 422 -16.67 -0.61 -41.34
CA TYR A 422 -18.06 -0.24 -41.65
C TYR A 422 -18.98 -0.49 -40.45
N PRO A 423 -20.08 0.26 -40.29
CA PRO A 423 -21.13 -0.11 -39.34
C PRO A 423 -21.70 -1.50 -39.68
N GLY A 424 -22.00 -2.29 -38.65
CA GLY A 424 -22.49 -3.66 -38.76
C GLY A 424 -21.98 -4.56 -37.63
N THR A 425 -22.17 -5.87 -37.75
CA THR A 425 -21.71 -6.85 -36.75
C THR A 425 -20.46 -7.58 -37.22
N TYR A 426 -19.51 -7.75 -36.31
CA TYR A 426 -18.22 -8.43 -36.52
C TYR A 426 -18.10 -9.63 -35.58
N GLY A 427 -17.51 -10.72 -36.04
CA GLY A 427 -17.31 -11.90 -35.20
C GLY A 427 -16.57 -13.02 -35.94
N ALA A 428 -16.39 -14.13 -35.26
CA ALA A 428 -15.80 -15.33 -35.85
C ALA A 428 -16.85 -16.18 -36.57
N THR A 429 -16.41 -17.20 -37.29
CA THR A 429 -17.24 -18.21 -37.94
C THR A 429 -18.16 -18.86 -36.91
N GLY A 430 -19.47 -18.84 -37.19
CA GLY A 430 -20.50 -19.37 -36.30
C GLY A 430 -21.10 -18.36 -35.32
N SER A 431 -20.68 -17.08 -35.35
CA SER A 431 -21.31 -15.99 -34.57
C SER A 431 -22.60 -15.44 -35.20
N GLY A 432 -22.76 -15.58 -36.51
CA GLY A 432 -23.85 -14.93 -37.27
C GLY A 432 -23.59 -13.47 -37.63
N ALA A 433 -22.37 -12.96 -37.42
CA ALA A 433 -21.95 -11.61 -37.80
C ALA A 433 -22.01 -11.36 -39.33
N GLU A 434 -22.27 -10.11 -39.73
CA GLU A 434 -22.18 -9.64 -41.13
C GLU A 434 -20.74 -9.77 -41.66
N TYR A 435 -19.77 -9.39 -40.84
CA TYR A 435 -18.34 -9.44 -41.15
C TYR A 435 -17.65 -10.53 -40.33
N VAL A 436 -17.46 -11.69 -40.97
CA VAL A 436 -16.80 -12.85 -40.35
C VAL A 436 -15.28 -12.81 -40.58
N ASP A 437 -14.51 -12.92 -39.50
CA ASP A 437 -13.05 -12.97 -39.56
C ASP A 437 -12.40 -13.69 -38.36
N ASP A 438 -12.08 -14.97 -38.53
CA ASP A 438 -11.42 -15.81 -37.52
C ASP A 438 -9.99 -15.39 -37.16
N THR A 439 -9.38 -14.55 -38.00
CA THR A 439 -8.04 -14.03 -37.74
C THR A 439 -8.06 -13.02 -36.60
N ARG A 440 -9.11 -12.19 -36.55
CA ARG A 440 -9.27 -11.08 -35.59
C ARG A 440 -10.26 -11.38 -34.48
N PHE A 441 -11.21 -12.28 -34.73
CA PHE A 441 -12.26 -12.63 -33.80
C PHE A 441 -12.19 -14.10 -33.37
N ALA A 442 -12.72 -14.39 -32.19
CA ALA A 442 -12.93 -15.74 -31.67
C ALA A 442 -14.25 -15.82 -30.87
N GLY A 443 -14.75 -17.05 -30.69
CA GLY A 443 -16.01 -17.31 -29.99
C GLY A 443 -17.25 -17.14 -30.87
N ASN A 444 -18.43 -17.15 -30.25
CA ASN A 444 -19.72 -17.18 -30.95
C ASN A 444 -20.57 -15.93 -30.70
N GLY A 445 -20.04 -14.93 -29.98
CA GLY A 445 -20.67 -13.63 -29.83
C GLY A 445 -20.37 -12.68 -30.99
N VAL A 446 -21.01 -11.51 -30.97
CA VAL A 446 -20.89 -10.47 -32.00
C VAL A 446 -20.50 -9.13 -31.39
N LEU A 447 -19.62 -8.41 -32.08
CA LEU A 447 -19.31 -7.00 -31.81
C LEU A 447 -20.11 -6.13 -32.78
N ARG A 448 -21.01 -5.30 -32.28
CA ARG A 448 -21.83 -4.35 -33.04
C ARG A 448 -21.16 -2.99 -33.10
N VAL A 449 -20.94 -2.48 -34.31
CA VAL A 449 -20.26 -1.21 -34.57
C VAL A 449 -21.27 -0.19 -35.10
N LEU A 450 -21.44 0.92 -34.39
CA LEU A 450 -22.44 1.95 -34.70
C LEU A 450 -22.02 2.91 -35.82
N HIS A 451 -20.74 3.25 -35.87
CA HIS A 451 -20.20 4.28 -36.76
C HIS A 451 -18.98 3.76 -37.53
N GLY A 452 -18.76 4.33 -38.72
CA GLY A 452 -17.71 3.80 -39.58
C GLY A 452 -17.63 4.46 -40.95
N LYS A 453 -16.94 3.80 -41.87
CA LYS A 453 -16.87 4.22 -43.28
C LYS A 453 -18.29 4.39 -43.84
N ALA A 454 -18.52 5.50 -44.54
CA ALA A 454 -19.78 5.70 -45.24
C ALA A 454 -19.98 4.58 -46.27
N LYS A 455 -21.07 3.82 -46.17
CA LYS A 455 -21.52 2.95 -47.26
C LYS A 455 -21.96 3.91 -48.36
N GLY A 456 -21.14 4.09 -49.41
CA GLY A 456 -21.41 5.05 -50.47
C GLY A 456 -22.86 4.95 -50.97
N THR A 457 -23.57 6.08 -51.01
CA THR A 457 -24.96 6.11 -51.48
C THR A 457 -24.97 5.86 -53.00
N LEU A 458 -25.53 4.74 -53.42
CA LEU A 458 -25.73 4.45 -54.84
C LEU A 458 -26.98 5.22 -55.32
N ILE A 459 -26.78 6.40 -55.89
CA ILE A 459 -27.87 7.12 -56.55
C ILE A 459 -28.14 6.41 -57.89
N ARG A 460 -29.24 5.66 -57.97
CA ARG A 460 -29.80 5.27 -59.27
C ARG A 460 -30.52 6.49 -59.83
N VAL A 461 -29.91 7.11 -60.83
CA VAL A 461 -30.61 8.04 -61.71
C VAL A 461 -31.40 7.17 -62.69
N HIS A 462 -32.73 7.20 -62.57
CA HIS A 462 -33.63 6.59 -63.55
C HIS A 462 -33.89 7.52 -64.72
#